data_AF-A0A7V4T6C6-F1
#
_entry.id   AF-A0A7V4T6C6-F1
#
_cell.length_a   1.000
_cell.length_b   1.000
_cell.length_c   1.000
_cell.angle_alpha   90.00
_cell.angle_beta   90.00
_cell.angle_gamma   90.00
#
_symmetry.space_group_name_H-M   'P 1'
#
loop_
_entity.id
_entity.type
_entity.pdbx_description
1 polymer ?
#
loop_
_entity_poly.entity_id
_entity_poly.type
_entity_poly.pdbx_seq_one_letter_code
_entity_poly.pdbx_strand_id
1 'polypeptide(L)'
;MSTAKFKGVIFDLDGVITGTARVHALAWESMFNDYLEKAAKKENKPFIPFDSEEDYIQYVDGKPRPEGVKSFLESRGVVLEYGDLDDPPDKATVCGLGNRKNIDFQAVLKKEGPDVFESSIKFVEQLKKKGIKVGVASSSRNCKLILDLADHSNLFATRVDGEVSKELKLKGKPDADIFVVAAKNLGLLPNECVVVEDAISGVQAGRNGNFGLTLGIDRNNMGDLLKLNGADIVIQDLADISIEDIDQWFEKGIEHDGWNLSYDSFKPEEEKLRETLCTVGNGYLGTRGAFEGAYASDNHYPGTYIAGIFNKVPTKIEDRNIYNNDFVNCPNWHLIEFKINKGDFINPMSMEFVSYNQNLNMQKGVLERTLVCKDWLGRLTRIFSRRIASMADPHICAVRYCITPVNYSALLTIRSSLNGAIINDGVARYSTLTSKHLTPVSQGKTRNGIYLHVRTNHSKYDIVMSAKTSLLKNLKPVRAKKEIIKEKGKIGEEYSVAAKENTTYTLEKIVSVYTSLDT
;
A
#
# COMPACT_ATOMS: atom_id res chain seq x y z
N MET A 1 -38.96 0.43 -6.00
CA MET A 1 -37.67 1.15 -6.16
C MET A 1 -36.64 0.40 -5.35
N SER A 2 -35.45 0.14 -5.90
CA SER A 2 -34.41 -0.65 -5.22
C SER A 2 -34.02 0.02 -3.90
N THR A 3 -33.96 -0.77 -2.83
CA THR A 3 -33.47 -0.36 -1.51
C THR A 3 -31.95 -0.48 -1.39
N ALA A 4 -31.29 -1.04 -2.42
CA ALA A 4 -29.84 -1.21 -2.45
C ALA A 4 -29.15 0.16 -2.53
N LYS A 5 -28.04 0.29 -1.81
CA LYS A 5 -27.22 1.51 -1.72
C LYS A 5 -26.32 1.72 -2.94
N PHE A 6 -26.10 0.65 -3.72
CA PHE A 6 -25.45 0.66 -5.01
C PHE A 6 -26.44 0.32 -6.13
N LYS A 7 -26.14 0.77 -7.35
CA LYS A 7 -27.08 0.71 -8.49
C LYS A 7 -26.60 -0.18 -9.63
N GLY A 8 -25.29 -0.45 -9.69
CA GLY A 8 -24.69 -1.24 -10.76
C GLY A 8 -23.56 -2.14 -10.30
N VAL A 9 -23.36 -3.25 -10.99
CA VAL A 9 -22.17 -4.10 -10.86
C VAL A 9 -21.60 -4.36 -12.25
N ILE A 10 -20.30 -4.14 -12.41
CA ILE A 10 -19.58 -4.39 -13.65
C ILE A 10 -18.56 -5.49 -13.36
N PHE A 11 -18.73 -6.61 -14.03
CA PHE A 11 -17.88 -7.78 -13.87
C PHE A 11 -16.78 -7.75 -14.92
N ASP A 12 -15.56 -8.10 -14.55
CA ASP A 12 -14.65 -8.67 -15.55
C ASP A 12 -15.22 -9.99 -16.09
N LEU A 13 -14.75 -10.42 -17.26
CA LEU A 13 -15.14 -11.69 -17.83
C LEU A 13 -14.27 -12.84 -17.33
N ASP A 14 -12.97 -12.73 -17.53
CA ASP A 14 -12.01 -13.81 -17.31
C ASP A 14 -11.69 -13.89 -15.81
N GLY A 15 -11.67 -15.11 -15.23
CA GLY A 15 -11.44 -15.31 -13.80
C GLY A 15 -12.62 -14.91 -12.87
N VAL A 16 -13.55 -14.09 -13.36
CA VAL A 16 -14.75 -13.66 -12.64
C VAL A 16 -16.01 -14.40 -13.11
N ILE A 17 -16.38 -14.29 -14.39
CA ILE A 17 -17.56 -14.98 -14.95
C ILE A 17 -17.19 -16.33 -15.56
N THR A 18 -16.04 -16.40 -16.24
CA THR A 18 -15.58 -17.60 -16.93
C THR A 18 -14.12 -17.94 -16.60
N GLY A 19 -13.83 -19.24 -16.48
CA GLY A 19 -12.47 -19.75 -16.36
C GLY A 19 -11.88 -20.06 -17.74
N THR A 20 -11.11 -19.14 -18.31
CA THR A 20 -10.54 -19.33 -19.66
C THR A 20 -9.05 -19.67 -19.67
N ALA A 21 -8.40 -19.72 -18.49
CA ALA A 21 -6.95 -19.99 -18.36
C ALA A 21 -6.53 -21.27 -19.08
N ARG A 22 -7.28 -22.36 -18.93
CA ARG A 22 -7.04 -23.64 -19.60
C ARG A 22 -7.09 -23.51 -21.13
N VAL A 23 -8.11 -22.81 -21.65
CA VAL A 23 -8.27 -22.55 -23.09
C VAL A 23 -7.15 -21.66 -23.62
N HIS A 24 -6.71 -20.68 -22.82
CA HIS A 24 -5.55 -19.85 -23.14
C HIS A 24 -4.26 -20.67 -23.23
N ALA A 25 -4.00 -21.55 -22.25
CA ALA A 25 -2.82 -22.41 -22.21
C ALA A 25 -2.78 -23.35 -23.43
N LEU A 26 -3.88 -24.03 -23.75
CA LEU A 26 -3.98 -24.90 -24.93
C LEU A 26 -3.75 -24.15 -26.25
N ALA A 27 -4.27 -22.93 -26.37
CA ALA A 27 -4.09 -22.11 -27.56
C ALA A 27 -2.64 -21.62 -27.71
N TRP A 28 -1.96 -21.32 -26.61
CA TRP A 28 -0.53 -21.00 -26.60
C TRP A 28 0.31 -22.20 -26.99
N GLU A 29 0.05 -23.36 -26.38
CA GLU A 29 0.72 -24.61 -26.67
C GLU A 29 0.58 -24.99 -28.15
N SER A 30 -0.64 -24.96 -28.70
CA SER A 30 -0.90 -25.20 -30.13
C SER A 30 -0.06 -24.29 -31.03
N MET A 31 -0.11 -22.98 -30.77
CA MET A 31 0.58 -22.01 -31.61
C MET A 31 2.10 -22.14 -31.52
N PHE A 32 2.66 -22.23 -30.31
CA PHE A 32 4.09 -22.34 -30.10
C PHE A 32 4.64 -23.66 -30.63
N ASN A 33 3.97 -24.79 -30.36
CA ASN A 33 4.44 -26.09 -30.82
C ASN A 33 4.45 -26.19 -32.35
N ASP A 34 3.44 -25.65 -33.04
CA ASP A 34 3.49 -25.59 -34.51
C ASP A 34 4.67 -24.77 -35.04
N TYR A 35 4.96 -23.61 -34.42
CA TYR A 35 6.10 -22.78 -34.81
C TYR A 35 7.44 -23.47 -34.50
N LEU A 36 7.60 -23.99 -33.28
CA LEU A 36 8.81 -24.64 -32.80
C LEU A 36 9.12 -25.93 -33.57
N GLU A 37 8.11 -26.73 -33.93
CA GLU A 37 8.31 -27.91 -34.78
C GLU A 37 8.85 -27.54 -36.16
N LYS A 38 8.31 -26.49 -36.77
CA LYS A 38 8.78 -26.00 -38.09
C LYS A 38 10.19 -25.45 -38.01
N ALA A 39 10.49 -24.67 -36.96
CA ALA A 39 11.83 -24.13 -36.71
C ALA A 39 12.85 -25.25 -36.46
N ALA A 40 12.52 -26.22 -35.59
CA ALA A 40 13.38 -27.36 -35.27
C ALA A 40 13.71 -28.21 -36.51
N LYS A 41 12.72 -28.47 -37.38
CA LYS A 41 12.94 -29.16 -38.67
C LYS A 41 13.86 -28.36 -39.61
N LYS A 42 13.68 -27.03 -39.68
CA LYS A 42 14.50 -26.16 -40.55
C LYS A 42 15.95 -26.05 -40.08
N GLU A 43 16.16 -26.01 -38.78
CA GLU A 43 17.50 -25.83 -38.17
C GLU A 43 18.18 -27.15 -37.79
N ASN A 44 17.52 -28.29 -38.03
CA ASN A 44 17.97 -29.63 -37.65
C ASN A 44 18.35 -29.73 -36.15
N LYS A 45 17.49 -29.18 -35.29
CA LYS A 45 17.62 -29.21 -33.82
C LYS A 45 16.53 -30.08 -33.18
N PRO A 46 16.73 -30.59 -31.95
CA PRO A 46 15.67 -31.27 -31.21
C PRO A 46 14.46 -30.35 -30.99
N PHE A 47 13.26 -30.87 -31.23
CA PHE A 47 12.02 -30.21 -30.85
C PHE A 47 11.82 -30.33 -29.34
N ILE A 48 11.66 -29.19 -28.67
CA ILE A 48 11.30 -29.12 -27.26
C ILE A 48 9.96 -28.37 -27.19
N PRO A 49 8.88 -29.02 -26.73
CA PRO A 49 7.56 -28.40 -26.71
C PRO A 49 7.48 -27.27 -25.68
N PHE A 50 6.49 -26.41 -25.88
CA PHE A 50 5.96 -25.48 -24.88
C PHE A 50 5.23 -26.27 -23.79
N ASP A 51 5.57 -26.02 -22.53
CA ASP A 51 4.89 -26.59 -21.38
C ASP A 51 3.70 -25.72 -20.98
N SER A 52 2.48 -26.24 -21.12
CA SER A 52 1.25 -25.48 -20.82
C SER A 52 1.02 -25.19 -19.33
N GLU A 53 1.80 -25.79 -18.43
CA GLU A 53 1.79 -25.48 -17.00
C GLU A 53 2.95 -24.53 -16.64
N GLU A 54 4.21 -24.96 -16.86
CA GLU A 54 5.38 -24.20 -16.41
C GLU A 54 5.69 -22.99 -17.31
N ASP A 55 5.78 -23.18 -18.63
CA ASP A 55 6.14 -22.10 -19.55
C ASP A 55 5.02 -21.04 -19.62
N TYR A 56 3.76 -21.47 -19.50
CA TYR A 56 2.61 -20.56 -19.48
C TYR A 56 2.71 -19.56 -18.34
N ILE A 57 2.84 -20.04 -17.10
CA ILE A 57 2.91 -19.20 -15.89
C ILE A 57 4.14 -18.29 -15.96
N GLN A 58 5.29 -18.82 -16.37
CA GLN A 58 6.55 -18.08 -16.31
C GLN A 58 6.67 -17.01 -17.40
N TYR A 59 6.26 -17.32 -18.63
CA TYR A 59 6.59 -16.48 -19.78
C TYR A 59 5.40 -15.73 -20.36
N VAL A 60 4.16 -16.19 -20.16
CA VAL A 60 3.03 -15.76 -20.99
C VAL A 60 1.86 -15.21 -20.18
N ASP A 61 1.58 -15.78 -19.01
CA ASP A 61 0.46 -15.39 -18.17
C ASP A 61 0.54 -13.92 -17.74
N GLY A 62 -0.60 -13.25 -17.71
CA GLY A 62 -0.72 -11.83 -17.35
C GLY A 62 -0.07 -10.82 -18.32
N LYS A 63 0.57 -11.24 -19.42
CA LYS A 63 1.22 -10.34 -20.39
C LYS A 63 0.32 -10.01 -21.60
N PRO A 64 0.44 -8.80 -22.19
CA PRO A 64 -0.13 -8.53 -23.51
C PRO A 64 0.35 -9.56 -24.53
N ARG A 65 -0.53 -9.95 -25.46
CA ARG A 65 -0.29 -11.08 -26.37
C ARG A 65 1.03 -11.00 -27.15
N PRO A 66 1.42 -9.86 -27.76
CA PRO A 66 2.73 -9.78 -28.43
C PRO A 66 3.90 -9.96 -27.45
N GLU A 67 3.81 -9.37 -26.25
CA GLU A 67 4.86 -9.52 -25.23
C GLU A 67 4.97 -10.95 -24.69
N GLY A 68 3.85 -11.68 -24.61
CA GLY A 68 3.86 -13.11 -24.28
C GLY A 68 4.57 -13.96 -25.35
N VAL A 69 4.32 -13.71 -26.64
CA VAL A 69 5.05 -14.35 -27.75
C VAL A 69 6.53 -14.07 -27.63
N LYS A 70 6.90 -12.79 -27.52
CA LYS A 70 8.29 -12.34 -27.46
C LYS A 70 9.01 -12.95 -26.25
N SER A 71 8.43 -12.83 -25.06
CA SER A 71 9.03 -13.28 -23.80
C SER A 71 9.32 -14.79 -23.79
N PHE A 72 8.43 -15.61 -24.34
CA PHE A 72 8.67 -17.05 -24.43
C PHE A 72 9.71 -17.40 -25.49
N LEU A 73 9.63 -16.81 -26.70
CA LEU A 73 10.59 -17.12 -27.75
C LEU A 73 12.02 -16.70 -27.36
N GLU A 74 12.18 -15.56 -26.69
CA GLU A 74 13.47 -15.12 -26.15
C GLU A 74 14.03 -16.11 -25.11
N SER A 75 13.17 -16.74 -24.28
CA SER A 75 13.62 -17.77 -23.33
C SER A 75 14.14 -19.03 -24.02
N ARG A 76 13.68 -19.28 -25.25
CA ARG A 76 14.18 -20.35 -26.13
C ARG A 76 15.30 -19.90 -27.08
N GLY A 77 15.82 -18.67 -26.90
CA GLY A 77 16.89 -18.11 -27.72
C GLY A 77 16.46 -17.74 -29.15
N VAL A 78 15.15 -17.61 -29.39
CA VAL A 78 14.57 -17.23 -30.68
C VAL A 78 14.17 -15.76 -30.64
N VAL A 79 14.74 -14.96 -31.55
CA VAL A 79 14.38 -13.55 -31.71
C VAL A 79 13.66 -13.37 -33.04
N LEU A 80 12.41 -12.91 -32.97
CA LEU A 80 11.61 -12.57 -34.14
C LEU A 80 11.49 -11.05 -34.27
N GLU A 81 11.30 -10.57 -35.51
CA GLU A 81 10.85 -9.20 -35.73
C GLU A 81 9.49 -8.98 -35.04
N TYR A 82 9.30 -7.80 -34.46
CA TYR A 82 8.06 -7.49 -33.74
C TYR A 82 6.84 -7.55 -34.67
N GLY A 83 6.99 -7.06 -35.91
CA GLY A 83 5.93 -7.01 -36.91
C GLY A 83 4.89 -5.93 -36.65
N ASP A 84 3.90 -5.86 -37.52
CA ASP A 84 2.75 -4.97 -37.42
C ASP A 84 1.55 -5.69 -36.80
N LEU A 85 0.68 -4.98 -36.08
CA LEU A 85 -0.50 -5.58 -35.41
C LEU A 85 -1.46 -6.28 -36.39
N ASP A 86 -1.47 -5.86 -37.66
CA ASP A 86 -2.29 -6.42 -38.73
C ASP A 86 -1.55 -7.51 -39.54
N ASP A 87 -0.36 -7.95 -39.08
CA ASP A 87 0.38 -9.04 -39.71
C ASP A 87 -0.48 -10.32 -39.80
N PRO A 88 -0.45 -11.02 -40.94
CA PRO A 88 -1.24 -12.22 -41.11
C PRO A 88 -0.69 -13.34 -40.20
N PRO A 89 -1.56 -14.28 -39.75
CA PRO A 89 -1.23 -15.26 -38.71
C PRO A 89 -0.14 -16.27 -39.11
N ASP A 90 0.14 -16.40 -40.40
CA ASP A 90 1.18 -17.25 -40.95
C ASP A 90 2.56 -16.55 -41.05
N LYS A 91 2.61 -15.23 -40.87
CA LYS A 91 3.87 -14.47 -40.86
C LYS A 91 4.64 -14.71 -39.57
N ALA A 92 5.92 -15.03 -39.70
CA ALA A 92 6.82 -15.31 -38.58
C ALA A 92 7.32 -14.02 -37.89
N THR A 93 6.39 -13.22 -37.39
CA THR A 93 6.64 -12.05 -36.53
C THR A 93 5.97 -12.27 -35.17
N VAL A 94 6.37 -11.48 -34.17
CA VAL A 94 5.74 -11.51 -32.84
C VAL A 94 4.23 -11.24 -32.95
N CYS A 95 3.84 -10.23 -33.73
CA CYS A 95 2.43 -9.90 -33.96
C CYS A 95 1.69 -10.98 -34.78
N GLY A 96 2.31 -11.54 -35.83
CA GLY A 96 1.71 -12.62 -36.63
C GLY A 96 1.40 -13.87 -35.80
N LEU A 97 2.36 -14.34 -35.00
CA LEU A 97 2.14 -15.46 -34.08
C LEU A 97 1.08 -15.15 -33.01
N GLY A 98 1.04 -13.91 -32.51
CA GLY A 98 -0.03 -13.45 -31.62
C GLY A 98 -1.42 -13.52 -32.29
N ASN A 99 -1.51 -13.13 -33.57
CA ASN A 99 -2.75 -13.23 -34.35
C ASN A 99 -3.15 -14.70 -34.57
N ARG A 100 -2.18 -15.59 -34.81
CA ARG A 100 -2.42 -17.03 -34.91
C ARG A 100 -2.94 -17.64 -33.62
N LYS A 101 -2.33 -17.31 -32.47
CA LYS A 101 -2.83 -17.75 -31.15
C LYS A 101 -4.29 -17.39 -30.94
N ASN A 102 -4.74 -16.24 -31.46
CA ASN A 102 -6.14 -15.86 -31.35
C ASN A 102 -7.07 -16.77 -32.16
N ILE A 103 -6.64 -17.21 -33.35
CA ILE A 103 -7.38 -18.17 -34.16
C ILE A 103 -7.45 -19.52 -33.43
N ASP A 104 -6.31 -20.01 -32.94
CA ASP A 104 -6.24 -21.27 -32.18
C ASP A 104 -7.11 -21.19 -30.93
N PHE A 105 -7.08 -20.06 -30.21
CA PHE A 105 -7.95 -19.82 -29.05
C PHE A 105 -9.43 -19.90 -29.42
N GLN A 106 -9.87 -19.22 -30.49
CA GLN A 106 -11.26 -19.30 -30.92
C GLN A 106 -11.66 -20.71 -31.36
N ALA A 107 -10.74 -21.48 -31.96
CA ALA A 107 -10.99 -22.86 -32.35
C ALA A 107 -11.15 -23.79 -31.15
N VAL A 108 -10.23 -23.72 -30.17
CA VAL A 108 -10.32 -24.49 -28.92
C VAL A 108 -11.58 -24.10 -28.15
N LEU A 109 -11.86 -22.79 -28.04
CA LEU A 109 -13.05 -22.29 -27.33
C LEU A 109 -14.35 -22.79 -27.97
N LYS A 110 -14.47 -22.80 -29.30
CA LYS A 110 -15.66 -23.33 -30.00
C LYS A 110 -15.82 -24.84 -29.85
N LYS A 111 -14.70 -25.56 -29.70
CA LYS A 111 -14.70 -27.02 -29.56
C LYS A 111 -15.05 -27.45 -28.14
N GLU A 112 -14.47 -26.80 -27.15
CA GLU A 112 -14.55 -27.23 -25.75
C GLU A 112 -15.53 -26.41 -24.91
N GLY A 113 -15.88 -25.20 -25.35
CA GLY A 113 -16.66 -24.24 -24.57
C GLY A 113 -15.85 -23.54 -23.48
N PRO A 114 -16.34 -22.40 -22.96
CA PRO A 114 -15.76 -21.78 -21.76
C PRO A 114 -16.23 -22.51 -20.49
N ASP A 115 -15.35 -22.61 -19.50
CA ASP A 115 -15.76 -22.97 -18.14
C ASP A 115 -16.48 -21.76 -17.51
N VAL A 116 -17.62 -21.98 -16.85
CA VAL A 116 -18.44 -20.91 -16.23
C VAL A 116 -18.41 -21.06 -14.72
N PHE A 117 -18.24 -19.94 -14.01
CA PHE A 117 -18.36 -19.91 -12.56
C PHE A 117 -19.83 -19.79 -12.15
N GLU A 118 -20.43 -20.91 -11.76
CA GLU A 118 -21.85 -21.00 -11.36
C GLU A 118 -22.22 -20.05 -10.22
N SER A 119 -21.32 -19.84 -9.26
CA SER A 119 -21.51 -18.87 -8.18
C SER A 119 -21.65 -17.44 -8.70
N SER A 120 -20.82 -17.06 -9.68
CA SER A 120 -20.87 -15.76 -10.33
C SER A 120 -22.18 -15.54 -11.08
N ILE A 121 -22.66 -16.55 -11.83
CA ILE A 121 -23.95 -16.47 -12.53
C ILE A 121 -25.10 -16.31 -11.54
N LYS A 122 -25.13 -17.12 -10.48
CA LYS A 122 -26.15 -17.01 -9.41
C LYS A 122 -26.16 -15.62 -8.78
N PHE A 123 -24.98 -15.03 -8.53
CA PHE A 123 -24.86 -13.69 -8.00
C PHE A 123 -25.39 -12.63 -8.97
N VAL A 124 -25.05 -12.71 -10.26
CA VAL A 124 -25.60 -11.85 -11.33
C VAL A 124 -27.13 -11.90 -11.36
N GLU A 125 -27.72 -13.10 -11.29
CA GLU A 125 -29.18 -13.25 -11.24
C GLU A 125 -29.81 -12.62 -10.00
N GLN A 126 -29.19 -12.78 -8.83
CA GLN A 126 -29.65 -12.15 -7.59
C GLN A 126 -29.67 -10.63 -7.70
N LEU A 127 -28.61 -10.04 -8.27
CA LEU A 127 -28.53 -8.60 -8.54
C LEU A 127 -29.67 -8.14 -9.45
N LYS A 128 -29.90 -8.85 -10.57
CA LYS A 128 -30.99 -8.53 -11.51
C LYS A 128 -32.37 -8.61 -10.84
N LYS A 129 -32.61 -9.63 -9.99
CA LYS A 129 -33.86 -9.78 -9.24
C LYS A 129 -34.12 -8.60 -8.28
N LYS A 130 -33.06 -7.97 -7.76
CA LYS A 130 -33.12 -6.75 -6.92
C LYS A 130 -33.18 -5.46 -7.75
N GLY A 131 -33.19 -5.55 -9.08
CA GLY A 131 -33.24 -4.38 -9.98
C GLY A 131 -31.90 -3.64 -10.10
N ILE A 132 -30.79 -4.27 -9.71
CA ILE A 132 -29.44 -3.73 -9.88
C ILE A 132 -29.00 -4.00 -11.31
N LYS A 133 -28.41 -2.98 -11.95
CA LYS A 133 -27.94 -3.09 -13.34
C LYS A 133 -26.64 -3.86 -13.38
N VAL A 134 -26.48 -4.77 -14.35
CA VAL A 134 -25.27 -5.58 -14.49
C VAL A 134 -24.64 -5.36 -15.86
N GLY A 135 -23.33 -5.16 -15.88
CA GLY A 135 -22.52 -5.02 -17.08
C GLY A 135 -21.32 -5.95 -17.04
N VAL A 136 -20.71 -6.17 -18.19
CA VAL A 136 -19.44 -6.90 -18.31
C VAL A 136 -18.43 -6.03 -19.05
N ALA A 137 -17.20 -6.01 -18.56
CA ALA A 137 -16.07 -5.36 -19.21
C ALA A 137 -14.92 -6.38 -19.37
N SER A 138 -14.14 -6.30 -20.43
CA SER A 138 -13.00 -7.21 -20.64
C SER A 138 -11.98 -6.58 -21.57
N SER A 139 -10.70 -6.82 -21.31
CA SER A 139 -9.62 -6.46 -22.25
C SER A 139 -9.60 -7.36 -23.50
N SER A 140 -10.31 -8.49 -23.47
CA SER A 140 -10.33 -9.48 -24.53
C SER A 140 -11.24 -9.06 -25.69
N ARG A 141 -10.77 -9.26 -26.93
CA ARG A 141 -11.59 -9.13 -28.15
C ARG A 141 -12.58 -10.30 -28.34
N ASN A 142 -12.49 -11.33 -27.50
CA ASN A 142 -13.31 -12.55 -27.60
C ASN A 142 -14.49 -12.57 -26.62
N CYS A 143 -14.72 -11.50 -25.85
CA CYS A 143 -15.77 -11.44 -24.82
C CYS A 143 -17.15 -11.84 -25.35
N LYS A 144 -17.57 -11.28 -26.50
CA LYS A 144 -18.83 -11.67 -27.14
C LYS A 144 -18.93 -13.17 -27.40
N LEU A 145 -17.89 -13.75 -28.01
CA LEU A 145 -17.87 -15.17 -28.38
C LEU A 145 -17.96 -16.06 -27.14
N ILE A 146 -17.23 -15.71 -26.07
CA ILE A 146 -17.26 -16.44 -24.80
C ILE A 146 -18.68 -16.42 -24.21
N LEU A 147 -19.32 -15.24 -24.15
CA LEU A 147 -20.67 -15.11 -23.61
C LEU A 147 -21.74 -15.84 -24.45
N ASP A 148 -21.60 -15.81 -25.78
CA ASP A 148 -22.51 -16.51 -26.69
C ASP A 148 -22.40 -18.03 -26.51
N LEU A 149 -21.18 -18.57 -26.39
CA LEU A 149 -20.94 -20.00 -26.14
C LEU A 149 -21.35 -20.44 -24.74
N ALA A 150 -21.26 -19.54 -23.76
CA ALA A 150 -21.71 -19.79 -22.39
C ALA A 150 -23.24 -19.68 -22.23
N ASP A 151 -23.98 -19.24 -23.26
CA ASP A 151 -25.43 -18.91 -23.20
C ASP A 151 -25.78 -17.82 -22.15
N HIS A 152 -24.88 -16.84 -21.98
CA HIS A 152 -25.02 -15.80 -20.96
C HIS A 152 -25.04 -14.37 -21.53
N SER A 153 -25.06 -14.19 -22.85
CA SER A 153 -25.08 -12.88 -23.52
C SER A 153 -26.24 -11.97 -23.09
N ASN A 154 -27.39 -12.54 -22.73
CA ASN A 154 -28.57 -11.79 -22.29
C ASN A 154 -28.56 -11.42 -20.79
N LEU A 155 -27.54 -11.86 -20.04
CA LEU A 155 -27.43 -11.49 -18.63
C LEU A 155 -27.04 -10.04 -18.44
N PHE A 156 -26.17 -9.50 -19.30
CA PHE A 156 -25.55 -8.19 -19.13
C PHE A 156 -26.23 -7.12 -19.98
N ALA A 157 -26.54 -5.97 -19.37
CA ALA A 157 -27.16 -4.83 -20.07
C ALA A 157 -26.15 -4.04 -20.92
N THR A 158 -24.85 -4.23 -20.69
CA THR A 158 -23.78 -3.65 -21.49
C THR A 158 -22.60 -4.62 -21.55
N ARG A 159 -21.88 -4.60 -22.67
CA ARG A 159 -20.59 -5.26 -22.88
C ARG A 159 -19.58 -4.24 -23.37
N VAL A 160 -18.48 -4.05 -22.64
CA VAL A 160 -17.36 -3.20 -23.05
C VAL A 160 -16.12 -4.08 -23.17
N ASP A 161 -15.85 -4.55 -24.38
CA ASP A 161 -14.78 -5.51 -24.66
C ASP A 161 -13.64 -4.89 -25.49
N GLY A 162 -12.66 -5.71 -25.87
CA GLY A 162 -11.52 -5.25 -26.67
C GLY A 162 -11.90 -4.67 -28.05
N GLU A 163 -13.05 -5.05 -28.63
CA GLU A 163 -13.54 -4.44 -29.88
C GLU A 163 -14.07 -3.02 -29.60
N VAL A 164 -14.88 -2.85 -28.55
CA VAL A 164 -15.37 -1.54 -28.11
C VAL A 164 -14.21 -0.63 -27.71
N SER A 165 -13.21 -1.18 -27.02
CA SER A 165 -11.99 -0.46 -26.64
C SER A 165 -11.25 0.09 -27.86
N LYS A 166 -11.15 -0.70 -28.94
CA LYS A 166 -10.52 -0.28 -30.20
C LYS A 166 -11.33 0.81 -30.89
N GLU A 167 -12.65 0.62 -30.99
CA GLU A 167 -13.57 1.58 -31.62
C GLU A 167 -13.52 2.95 -30.95
N LEU A 168 -13.57 2.97 -29.62
CA LEU A 168 -13.62 4.18 -28.81
C LEU A 168 -12.23 4.70 -28.38
N LYS A 169 -11.14 4.02 -28.79
CA LYS A 169 -9.75 4.33 -28.42
C LYS A 169 -9.55 4.43 -26.89
N LEU A 170 -10.18 3.53 -26.16
CA LEU A 170 -10.06 3.46 -24.70
C LEU A 170 -8.67 2.93 -24.32
N LYS A 171 -8.14 3.44 -23.21
CA LYS A 171 -6.96 2.86 -22.59
C LYS A 171 -7.34 1.57 -21.85
N GLY A 172 -6.50 0.56 -21.95
CA GLY A 172 -6.68 -0.69 -21.23
C GLY A 172 -6.36 -0.55 -19.74
N LYS A 173 -6.75 -1.56 -18.95
CA LYS A 173 -6.36 -1.67 -17.54
C LYS A 173 -4.82 -1.50 -17.40
N PRO A 174 -4.31 -0.69 -16.44
CA PRO A 174 -4.99 -0.19 -15.24
C PRO A 174 -5.70 1.16 -15.36
N ASP A 175 -5.81 1.73 -16.56
CA ASP A 175 -6.72 2.85 -16.78
C ASP A 175 -8.18 2.37 -16.67
N ALA A 176 -9.05 3.21 -16.11
CA ALA A 176 -10.43 2.85 -15.76
C ALA A 176 -11.42 2.89 -16.94
N ASP A 177 -10.96 3.27 -18.14
CA ASP A 177 -11.80 3.67 -19.26
C ASP A 177 -12.90 2.65 -19.60
N ILE A 178 -12.57 1.35 -19.67
CA ILE A 178 -13.56 0.31 -20.00
C ILE A 178 -14.67 0.19 -18.94
N PHE A 179 -14.32 0.33 -17.66
CA PHE A 179 -15.28 0.28 -16.57
C PHE A 179 -16.12 1.56 -16.52
N VAL A 180 -15.49 2.72 -16.72
CA VAL A 180 -16.19 4.02 -16.75
C VAL A 180 -17.19 4.07 -17.90
N VAL A 181 -16.82 3.56 -19.08
CA VAL A 181 -17.74 3.44 -20.22
C VAL A 181 -18.86 2.45 -19.90
N ALA A 182 -18.57 1.31 -19.25
CA ALA A 182 -19.62 0.37 -18.85
C ALA A 182 -20.61 1.01 -17.86
N ALA A 183 -20.14 1.73 -16.84
CA ALA A 183 -20.99 2.47 -15.90
C ALA A 183 -21.87 3.49 -16.62
N LYS A 184 -21.27 4.24 -17.57
CA LYS A 184 -21.98 5.22 -18.40
C LYS A 184 -23.07 4.57 -19.26
N ASN A 185 -22.80 3.41 -19.87
CA ASN A 185 -23.79 2.67 -20.67
C ASN A 185 -24.95 2.17 -19.80
N LEU A 186 -24.69 1.85 -18.52
CA LEU A 186 -25.72 1.55 -17.54
C LEU A 186 -26.47 2.81 -17.06
N GLY A 187 -26.04 4.01 -17.44
CA GLY A 187 -26.61 5.29 -16.99
C GLY A 187 -26.33 5.57 -15.51
N LEU A 188 -25.16 5.16 -15.02
CA LEU A 188 -24.71 5.27 -13.64
C LEU A 188 -23.37 6.02 -13.54
N LEU A 189 -23.10 6.60 -12.39
CA LEU A 189 -21.79 7.12 -12.04
C LEU A 189 -20.88 6.00 -11.47
N PRO A 190 -19.55 6.10 -11.61
CA PRO A 190 -18.64 5.09 -11.05
C PRO A 190 -18.85 4.84 -9.55
N ASN A 191 -19.07 5.89 -8.76
CA ASN A 191 -19.31 5.79 -7.32
C ASN A 191 -20.65 5.13 -6.93
N GLU A 192 -21.54 4.85 -7.89
CA GLU A 192 -22.78 4.10 -7.68
C GLU A 192 -22.62 2.62 -8.06
N CYS A 193 -21.44 2.23 -8.56
CA CYS A 193 -21.15 0.94 -9.14
C CYS A 193 -20.10 0.17 -8.33
N VAL A 194 -20.21 -1.16 -8.39
CA VAL A 194 -19.20 -2.12 -7.94
C VAL A 194 -18.44 -2.62 -9.17
N VAL A 195 -17.11 -2.70 -9.10
CA VAL A 195 -16.27 -3.44 -10.06
C VAL A 195 -15.87 -4.77 -9.43
N VAL A 196 -16.00 -5.87 -10.18
CA VAL A 196 -15.58 -7.21 -9.74
C VAL A 196 -14.48 -7.71 -10.65
N GLU A 197 -13.33 -8.05 -10.08
CA GLU A 197 -12.09 -8.34 -10.83
C GLU A 197 -11.21 -9.36 -10.10
N ASP A 198 -10.46 -10.19 -10.83
CA ASP A 198 -9.45 -11.11 -10.26
C ASP A 198 -7.99 -10.68 -10.47
N ALA A 199 -7.71 -9.74 -11.38
CA ALA A 199 -6.36 -9.27 -11.70
C ALA A 199 -5.95 -7.93 -11.04
N ILE A 200 -4.66 -7.80 -10.74
CA ILE A 200 -4.04 -6.57 -10.18
C ILE A 200 -4.36 -5.33 -11.02
N SER A 201 -4.20 -5.41 -12.34
CA SER A 201 -4.43 -4.25 -13.22
C SER A 201 -5.89 -3.83 -13.25
N GLY A 202 -6.84 -4.76 -13.09
CA GLY A 202 -8.25 -4.43 -13.06
C GLY A 202 -8.72 -3.85 -11.72
N VAL A 203 -8.19 -4.32 -10.59
CA VAL A 203 -8.49 -3.68 -9.29
C VAL A 203 -7.90 -2.27 -9.22
N GLN A 204 -6.72 -2.06 -9.82
CA GLN A 204 -6.17 -0.71 -10.02
C GLN A 204 -7.11 0.14 -10.88
N ALA A 205 -7.68 -0.40 -11.96
CA ALA A 205 -8.63 0.31 -12.79
C ALA A 205 -9.93 0.66 -12.05
N GLY A 206 -10.46 -0.24 -11.20
CA GLY A 206 -11.59 0.05 -10.31
C GLY A 206 -11.27 1.22 -9.36
N ARG A 207 -10.12 1.19 -8.71
CA ARG A 207 -9.68 2.26 -7.82
C ARG A 207 -9.44 3.59 -8.54
N ASN A 208 -8.72 3.58 -9.66
CA ASN A 208 -8.43 4.75 -10.48
C ASN A 208 -9.69 5.39 -11.06
N GLY A 209 -10.75 4.59 -11.28
CA GLY A 209 -12.06 5.06 -11.74
C GLY A 209 -12.94 5.65 -10.64
N ASN A 210 -12.50 5.63 -9.38
CA ASN A 210 -13.29 6.02 -8.20
C ASN A 210 -14.63 5.28 -8.13
N PHE A 211 -14.60 3.97 -8.38
CA PHE A 211 -15.77 3.12 -8.19
C PHE A 211 -16.14 3.03 -6.71
N GLY A 212 -17.43 2.85 -6.39
CA GLY A 212 -17.90 2.84 -5.01
C GLY A 212 -17.40 1.62 -4.21
N LEU A 213 -17.10 0.53 -4.92
CA LEU A 213 -16.44 -0.67 -4.40
C LEU A 213 -15.66 -1.36 -5.52
N THR A 214 -14.40 -1.67 -5.26
CA THR A 214 -13.58 -2.58 -6.05
C THR A 214 -13.45 -3.91 -5.33
N LEU A 215 -14.20 -4.90 -5.79
CA LEU A 215 -14.25 -6.25 -5.23
C LEU A 215 -13.26 -7.16 -5.97
N GLY A 216 -12.20 -7.58 -5.27
CA GLY A 216 -11.21 -8.54 -5.77
C GLY A 216 -11.65 -9.99 -5.57
N ILE A 217 -11.50 -10.84 -6.58
CA ILE A 217 -11.63 -12.30 -6.47
C ILE A 217 -10.23 -12.92 -6.46
N ASP A 218 -9.84 -13.50 -5.33
CA ASP A 218 -8.56 -14.15 -5.17
C ASP A 218 -8.59 -15.58 -5.70
N ARG A 219 -8.34 -15.75 -7.00
CA ARG A 219 -8.25 -17.08 -7.63
C ARG A 219 -6.92 -17.80 -7.40
N ASN A 220 -5.86 -17.06 -7.05
CA ASN A 220 -4.47 -17.53 -7.12
C ASN A 220 -3.70 -17.36 -5.79
N ASN A 221 -4.38 -17.20 -4.65
CA ASN A 221 -3.79 -16.88 -3.34
C ASN A 221 -2.95 -15.59 -3.34
N MET A 222 -3.41 -14.59 -4.11
CA MET A 222 -2.83 -13.26 -4.26
C MET A 222 -3.67 -12.17 -3.58
N GLY A 223 -4.55 -12.52 -2.64
CA GLY A 223 -5.51 -11.58 -2.06
C GLY A 223 -4.86 -10.36 -1.39
N ASP A 224 -3.70 -10.52 -0.75
CA ASP A 224 -2.94 -9.39 -0.18
C ASP A 224 -2.43 -8.44 -1.28
N LEU A 225 -2.03 -8.97 -2.44
CA LEU A 225 -1.62 -8.16 -3.59
C LEU A 225 -2.81 -7.42 -4.19
N LEU A 226 -3.98 -8.03 -4.27
CA LEU A 226 -5.19 -7.35 -4.76
C LEU A 226 -5.58 -6.18 -3.85
N LYS A 227 -5.56 -6.37 -2.53
CA LYS A 227 -5.79 -5.27 -1.57
C LYS A 227 -4.77 -4.14 -1.73
N LEU A 228 -3.48 -4.49 -1.76
CA LEU A 228 -2.40 -3.52 -1.92
C LEU A 228 -2.54 -2.68 -3.20
N ASN A 229 -3.13 -3.25 -4.25
CA ASN A 229 -3.30 -2.61 -5.55
C ASN A 229 -4.68 -1.97 -5.77
N GLY A 230 -5.53 -1.93 -4.75
CA GLY A 230 -6.72 -1.09 -4.75
C GLY A 230 -8.06 -1.82 -4.64
N ALA A 231 -8.07 -3.13 -4.37
CA ALA A 231 -9.30 -3.80 -3.96
C ALA A 231 -9.69 -3.38 -2.54
N ASP A 232 -10.95 -2.98 -2.34
CA ASP A 232 -11.46 -2.62 -1.03
C ASP A 232 -11.85 -3.88 -0.22
N ILE A 233 -12.43 -4.86 -0.92
CA ILE A 233 -12.79 -6.17 -0.38
C ILE A 233 -12.17 -7.24 -1.29
N VAL A 234 -11.66 -8.31 -0.69
CA VAL A 234 -11.17 -9.48 -1.42
C VAL A 234 -11.83 -10.74 -0.88
N ILE A 235 -12.37 -11.55 -1.78
CA ILE A 235 -13.05 -12.82 -1.52
C ILE A 235 -12.45 -13.93 -2.37
N GLN A 236 -12.66 -15.20 -2.01
CA GLN A 236 -12.18 -16.33 -2.81
C GLN A 236 -13.19 -16.68 -3.92
N ASP A 237 -14.48 -16.55 -3.61
CA ASP A 237 -15.55 -16.79 -4.56
C ASP A 237 -16.76 -15.86 -4.30
N LEU A 238 -17.55 -15.54 -5.33
CA LEU A 238 -18.74 -14.69 -5.19
C LEU A 238 -19.83 -15.30 -4.30
N ALA A 239 -19.76 -16.60 -4.00
CA ALA A 239 -20.60 -17.22 -2.97
C ALA A 239 -20.27 -16.73 -1.54
N ASP A 240 -19.09 -16.15 -1.31
CA ASP A 240 -18.63 -15.70 0.01
C ASP A 240 -19.12 -14.29 0.38
N ILE A 241 -19.90 -13.64 -0.49
CA ILE A 241 -20.41 -12.29 -0.27
C ILE A 241 -21.90 -12.18 -0.65
N SER A 242 -22.66 -11.46 0.17
CA SER A 242 -24.06 -11.15 -0.10
C SER A 242 -24.25 -9.72 -0.61
N ILE A 243 -25.42 -9.45 -1.21
CA ILE A 243 -25.81 -8.08 -1.59
C ILE A 243 -25.89 -7.18 -0.35
N GLU A 244 -26.32 -7.75 0.78
CA GLU A 244 -26.41 -7.07 2.07
C GLU A 244 -25.02 -6.67 2.61
N ASP A 245 -23.99 -7.48 2.40
CA ASP A 245 -22.60 -7.11 2.76
C ASP A 245 -22.10 -5.93 1.91
N ILE A 246 -22.43 -5.92 0.62
CA ILE A 246 -22.12 -4.78 -0.27
C ILE A 246 -22.90 -3.54 0.17
N ASP A 247 -24.19 -3.65 0.49
CA ASP A 247 -24.97 -2.52 1.01
C ASP A 247 -24.35 -1.96 2.30
N GLN A 248 -23.84 -2.82 3.18
CA GLN A 248 -23.13 -2.41 4.40
C GLN A 248 -21.83 -1.66 4.09
N TRP A 249 -21.08 -2.07 3.05
CA TRP A 249 -19.93 -1.32 2.57
C TRP A 249 -20.31 0.09 2.12
N PHE A 250 -21.37 0.25 1.32
CA PHE A 250 -21.82 1.56 0.87
C PHE A 250 -22.39 2.42 2.00
N GLU A 251 -22.97 1.81 3.04
CA GLU A 251 -23.52 2.54 4.18
C GLU A 251 -22.44 2.99 5.18
N LYS A 252 -21.48 2.12 5.49
CA LYS A 252 -20.51 2.34 6.58
C LYS A 252 -19.07 2.25 6.14
N GLY A 253 -18.77 1.39 5.17
CA GLY A 253 -17.42 1.19 4.63
C GLY A 253 -16.88 2.45 3.98
N ILE A 254 -17.66 3.09 3.09
CA ILE A 254 -17.26 4.34 2.41
C ILE A 254 -17.04 5.48 3.41
N GLU A 255 -17.94 5.65 4.39
CA GLU A 255 -17.76 6.68 5.41
C GLU A 255 -16.51 6.40 6.25
N HIS A 256 -16.30 5.14 6.65
CA HIS A 256 -15.10 4.74 7.36
C HIS A 256 -13.84 5.03 6.53
N ASP A 257 -13.78 4.59 5.28
CA ASP A 257 -12.63 4.81 4.39
C ASP A 257 -12.37 6.31 4.17
N GLY A 258 -13.42 7.12 4.00
CA GLY A 258 -13.32 8.57 3.86
C GLY A 258 -12.69 9.30 5.05
N TRP A 259 -12.66 8.67 6.23
CA TRP A 259 -11.98 9.20 7.43
C TRP A 259 -10.57 8.65 7.64
N ASN A 260 -10.08 7.74 6.80
CA ASN A 260 -8.80 7.08 6.96
C ASN A 260 -7.88 7.39 5.78
N LEU A 261 -6.66 7.85 6.08
CA LEU A 261 -5.59 7.94 5.10
C LEU A 261 -4.63 6.76 5.33
N SER A 262 -4.86 5.68 4.58
CA SER A 262 -4.19 4.39 4.74
C SER A 262 -3.11 4.14 3.67
N TYR A 263 -2.03 3.49 4.08
CA TYR A 263 -0.93 3.04 3.23
C TYR A 263 -0.52 1.62 3.62
N ASP A 264 -0.69 0.65 2.72
CA ASP A 264 -0.43 -0.78 2.97
C ASP A 264 0.95 -1.27 2.47
N SER A 265 1.81 -0.35 2.05
CA SER A 265 3.20 -0.64 1.68
C SER A 265 4.12 0.46 2.15
N PHE A 266 5.37 0.10 2.45
CA PHE A 266 6.44 1.06 2.70
C PHE A 266 7.11 1.44 1.39
N LYS A 267 7.21 2.74 1.11
CA LYS A 267 7.85 3.30 -0.09
C LYS A 267 8.80 4.41 0.32
N PRO A 268 10.12 4.16 0.41
CA PRO A 268 11.09 5.10 0.95
C PRO A 268 11.01 6.52 0.35
N GLU A 269 10.81 6.60 -0.96
CA GLU A 269 10.70 7.83 -1.73
C GLU A 269 9.45 8.67 -1.43
N GLU A 270 8.39 8.04 -0.90
CA GLU A 270 7.14 8.71 -0.53
C GLU A 270 7.11 9.12 0.95
N GLU A 271 8.06 8.68 1.78
CA GLU A 271 7.96 8.83 3.24
C GLU A 271 7.90 10.30 3.68
N LYS A 272 8.69 11.21 3.09
CA LYS A 272 8.59 12.66 3.42
C LYS A 272 7.21 13.25 3.12
N LEU A 273 6.54 12.78 2.07
CA LEU A 273 5.17 13.19 1.74
C LEU A 273 4.19 12.62 2.77
N ARG A 274 4.27 11.32 3.06
CA ARG A 274 3.41 10.64 4.03
C ARG A 274 3.57 11.19 5.43
N GLU A 275 4.79 11.53 5.83
CA GLU A 275 5.07 12.24 7.07
C GLU A 275 4.37 13.60 7.15
N THR A 276 4.20 14.29 6.02
CA THR A 276 3.46 15.55 5.97
C THR A 276 1.96 15.30 6.11
N LEU A 277 1.41 14.41 5.28
CA LEU A 277 -0.02 14.10 5.24
C LEU A 277 -0.51 13.45 6.56
N CYS A 278 0.32 12.63 7.18
CA CYS A 278 0.02 11.93 8.44
C CYS A 278 0.46 12.72 9.70
N THR A 279 0.59 14.04 9.60
CA THR A 279 0.89 14.89 10.77
C THR A 279 -0.26 14.83 11.78
N VAL A 280 0.07 14.61 13.05
CA VAL A 280 -0.89 14.78 14.16
C VAL A 280 -0.63 16.12 14.85
N GLY A 281 -1.67 16.87 15.15
CA GLY A 281 -1.54 18.20 15.75
C GLY A 281 -2.84 18.69 16.39
N ASN A 282 -2.73 19.75 17.19
CA ASN A 282 -3.82 20.28 18.01
C ASN A 282 -3.90 21.82 18.00
N GLY A 283 -3.28 22.47 17.00
CA GLY A 283 -3.21 23.93 16.90
C GLY A 283 -2.12 24.58 17.75
N TYR A 284 -1.80 24.01 18.92
CA TYR A 284 -0.65 24.42 19.73
C TYR A 284 0.65 23.81 19.20
N LEU A 285 0.64 22.52 18.87
CA LEU A 285 1.76 21.85 18.24
C LEU A 285 1.31 20.92 17.10
N GLY A 286 2.26 20.57 16.24
CA GLY A 286 2.13 19.55 15.22
C GLY A 286 3.38 18.70 15.14
N THR A 287 3.21 17.38 15.04
CA THR A 287 4.29 16.42 14.88
C THR A 287 4.06 15.61 13.61
N ARG A 288 5.04 15.68 12.69
CA ARG A 288 5.04 14.95 11.42
C ARG A 288 4.82 13.45 11.64
N GLY A 289 4.24 12.78 10.65
CA GLY A 289 3.90 11.36 10.59
C GLY A 289 5.08 10.36 10.58
N ALA A 290 6.28 10.81 10.94
CA ALA A 290 7.52 10.01 10.92
C ALA A 290 7.44 8.77 11.82
N PHE A 291 8.18 7.72 11.49
CA PHE A 291 8.29 6.54 12.34
C PHE A 291 8.94 6.89 13.68
N GLU A 292 8.46 6.29 14.77
CA GLU A 292 8.94 6.60 16.13
C GLU A 292 10.45 6.37 16.31
N GLY A 293 11.05 5.46 15.56
CA GLY A 293 12.51 5.21 15.59
C GLY A 293 13.33 5.97 14.56
N ALA A 294 12.70 6.82 13.74
CA ALA A 294 13.39 7.52 12.66
C ALA A 294 14.23 8.69 13.16
N TYR A 295 15.38 8.88 12.51
CA TYR A 295 16.16 10.10 12.53
C TYR A 295 16.03 10.81 11.19
N ALA A 296 16.41 12.09 11.13
CA ALA A 296 16.51 12.79 9.86
C ALA A 296 17.45 12.05 8.90
N SER A 297 16.99 11.83 7.68
CA SER A 297 17.70 11.11 6.60
C SER A 297 17.18 11.56 5.23
N ASP A 298 17.63 10.90 4.18
CA ASP A 298 17.13 11.15 2.82
C ASP A 298 15.63 10.89 2.70
N ASN A 299 15.11 9.90 3.45
CA ASN A 299 13.70 9.47 3.38
C ASN A 299 12.85 9.93 4.56
N HIS A 300 13.46 10.27 5.70
CA HIS A 300 12.73 10.64 6.91
C HIS A 300 13.08 12.05 7.39
N TYR A 301 12.09 12.77 7.89
CA TYR A 301 12.29 14.05 8.56
C TYR A 301 11.33 14.18 9.75
N PRO A 302 11.68 13.62 10.92
CA PRO A 302 10.93 13.82 12.14
C PRO A 302 10.92 15.30 12.51
N GLY A 303 9.74 15.91 12.48
CA GLY A 303 9.54 17.31 12.80
C GLY A 303 8.46 17.50 13.85
N THR A 304 8.76 18.29 14.88
CA THR A 304 7.75 18.81 15.82
C THR A 304 7.80 20.32 15.79
N TYR A 305 6.66 20.96 15.66
CA TYR A 305 6.56 22.41 15.59
C TYR A 305 5.55 22.90 16.62
N ILE A 306 5.88 23.98 17.31
CA ILE A 306 5.06 24.57 18.37
C ILE A 306 4.71 26.00 17.96
N ALA A 307 3.43 26.35 18.01
CA ALA A 307 2.91 27.64 17.61
C ALA A 307 3.70 28.79 18.28
N GLY A 308 4.09 29.78 17.47
CA GLY A 308 4.85 30.95 17.94
C GLY A 308 6.35 30.73 18.13
N ILE A 309 6.86 29.50 18.09
CA ILE A 309 8.29 29.22 18.25
C ILE A 309 9.04 29.42 16.93
N PHE A 310 9.38 30.68 16.67
CA PHE A 310 10.28 31.09 15.59
C PHE A 310 11.66 31.45 16.14
N ASN A 311 12.69 31.38 15.28
CA ASN A 311 14.02 31.82 15.67
C ASN A 311 14.75 32.57 14.54
N LYS A 312 15.17 33.81 14.83
CA LYS A 312 15.77 34.72 13.84
C LYS A 312 17.30 34.69 13.86
N VAL A 313 17.92 33.58 13.45
CA VAL A 313 19.38 33.41 13.50
C VAL A 313 20.04 34.11 12.30
N PRO A 314 21.06 34.96 12.50
CA PRO A 314 21.82 35.51 11.37
C PRO A 314 22.57 34.40 10.64
N THR A 315 22.34 34.28 9.34
CA THR A 315 23.14 33.44 8.44
C THR A 315 24.06 34.32 7.61
N LYS A 316 25.36 34.06 7.66
CA LYS A 316 26.33 34.75 6.81
C LYS A 316 26.32 34.11 5.42
N ILE A 317 25.86 34.85 4.41
CA ILE A 317 25.96 34.49 3.00
C ILE A 317 26.85 35.54 2.34
N GLU A 318 27.99 35.12 1.82
CA GLU A 318 29.06 36.01 1.36
C GLU A 318 29.44 37.03 2.46
N ASP A 319 29.35 38.34 2.16
CA ASP A 319 29.67 39.43 3.07
C ASP A 319 28.45 40.04 3.78
N ARG A 320 27.28 39.38 3.70
CA ARG A 320 26.03 39.89 4.29
C ARG A 320 25.43 38.91 5.28
N ASN A 321 24.86 39.44 6.36
CA ASN A 321 24.01 38.68 7.26
C ASN A 321 22.57 38.71 6.75
N ILE A 322 22.03 37.53 6.46
CA ILE A 322 20.62 37.33 6.14
C ILE A 322 19.92 36.84 7.40
N TYR A 323 18.78 37.45 7.70
CA TYR A 323 17.94 37.06 8.81
C TYR A 323 16.65 36.47 8.28
N ASN A 324 16.37 35.22 8.61
CA ASN A 324 15.08 34.59 8.35
C ASN A 324 14.37 34.30 9.68
N ASN A 325 13.05 34.41 9.71
CA ASN A 325 12.27 33.92 10.85
C ASN A 325 11.95 32.45 10.60
N ASP A 326 12.87 31.57 10.99
CA ASP A 326 12.71 30.14 10.79
C ASP A 326 11.74 29.55 11.82
N PHE A 327 10.77 28.78 11.34
CA PHE A 327 9.90 28.01 12.22
C PHE A 327 10.67 26.82 12.78
N VAL A 328 10.89 26.79 14.08
CA VAL A 328 11.89 25.90 14.69
C VAL A 328 11.36 24.48 14.73
N ASN A 329 12.15 23.52 14.20
CA ASN A 329 11.96 22.12 14.53
C ASN A 329 12.31 21.95 16.03
N CYS A 330 11.28 21.74 16.84
CA CYS A 330 11.29 21.60 18.30
C CYS A 330 11.52 20.14 18.72
N PRO A 331 12.04 19.86 19.93
CA PRO A 331 12.57 18.56 20.30
C PRO A 331 11.69 17.37 19.91
N ASN A 332 12.30 16.33 19.35
CA ASN A 332 11.59 15.10 19.01
C ASN A 332 11.20 14.37 20.31
N TRP A 333 9.89 14.38 20.59
CA TRP A 333 9.30 13.76 21.77
C TRP A 333 8.93 12.28 21.59
N HIS A 334 8.82 11.78 20.36
CA HIS A 334 8.27 10.45 20.06
C HIS A 334 9.36 9.41 19.74
N LEU A 335 10.65 9.75 19.89
CA LEU A 335 11.78 8.86 19.64
C LEU A 335 11.75 7.60 20.52
N ILE A 336 11.51 6.43 19.90
CA ILE A 336 11.50 5.11 20.53
C ILE A 336 12.32 4.14 19.68
N GLU A 337 13.31 3.51 20.30
CA GLU A 337 14.26 2.60 19.65
C GLU A 337 14.27 1.27 20.40
N PHE A 338 14.65 0.16 19.76
CA PHE A 338 14.90 -1.09 20.46
C PHE A 338 16.11 -1.83 19.92
N LYS A 339 16.69 -2.71 20.76
CA LYS A 339 17.75 -3.64 20.39
C LYS A 339 17.48 -5.02 20.97
N ILE A 340 18.02 -6.03 20.30
CA ILE A 340 17.90 -7.44 20.69
C ILE A 340 19.26 -7.95 21.18
N ASN A 341 19.28 -8.56 22.37
CA ASN A 341 20.47 -9.03 23.05
C ASN A 341 21.52 -7.91 23.21
N LYS A 342 22.77 -8.17 22.81
CA LYS A 342 23.89 -7.23 22.87
C LYS A 342 24.12 -6.48 21.54
N GLY A 343 23.18 -6.57 20.60
CA GLY A 343 23.30 -5.88 19.31
C GLY A 343 23.05 -4.37 19.41
N ASP A 344 23.18 -3.69 18.28
CA ASP A 344 22.89 -2.27 18.14
C ASP A 344 21.38 -1.99 18.12
N PHE A 345 21.03 -0.71 18.24
CA PHE A 345 19.65 -0.27 18.04
C PHE A 345 19.23 -0.49 16.59
N ILE A 346 18.08 -1.14 16.44
CA ILE A 346 17.55 -1.58 15.17
C ILE A 346 16.75 -0.43 14.55
N ASN A 347 16.93 -0.24 13.24
CA ASN A 347 16.01 0.53 12.41
C ASN A 347 15.09 -0.44 11.64
N PRO A 348 13.82 -0.62 12.05
CA PRO A 348 12.87 -1.46 11.32
C PRO A 348 12.61 -1.00 9.89
N MET A 349 12.77 0.30 9.59
CA MET A 349 12.51 0.86 8.26
C MET A 349 13.59 0.50 7.24
N SER A 350 14.69 -0.14 7.66
CA SER A 350 15.72 -0.68 6.77
C SER A 350 15.70 -2.22 6.68
N MET A 351 14.67 -2.86 7.22
CA MET A 351 14.51 -4.32 7.22
C MET A 351 13.55 -4.78 6.11
N GLU A 352 13.53 -6.08 5.85
CA GLU A 352 12.52 -6.68 4.97
C GLU A 352 11.15 -6.64 5.66
N PHE A 353 10.15 -6.06 5.01
CA PHE A 353 8.77 -6.06 5.49
C PHE A 353 8.04 -7.32 5.03
N VAL A 354 7.48 -8.05 5.99
CA VAL A 354 6.49 -9.11 5.74
C VAL A 354 5.09 -8.50 5.60
N SER A 355 4.80 -7.45 6.38
CA SER A 355 3.57 -6.64 6.24
C SER A 355 3.82 -5.23 6.76
N TYR A 356 3.09 -4.27 6.19
CA TYR A 356 3.13 -2.86 6.59
C TYR A 356 1.74 -2.25 6.44
N ASN A 357 1.31 -1.47 7.41
CA ASN A 357 0.15 -0.61 7.33
C ASN A 357 0.42 0.67 8.13
N GLN A 358 0.10 1.81 7.56
CA GLN A 358 0.08 3.11 8.23
C GLN A 358 -1.28 3.75 7.96
N ASN A 359 -1.94 4.23 9.01
CA ASN A 359 -3.25 4.84 8.87
C ASN A 359 -3.37 6.11 9.74
N LEU A 360 -3.71 7.24 9.13
CA LEU A 360 -4.20 8.40 9.86
C LEU A 360 -5.73 8.35 9.89
N ASN A 361 -6.30 8.08 11.07
CA ASN A 361 -7.72 8.28 11.30
C ASN A 361 -7.99 9.77 11.54
N MET A 362 -8.47 10.46 10.51
CA MET A 362 -8.74 11.90 10.51
C MET A 362 -9.90 12.28 11.45
N GLN A 363 -10.86 11.38 11.65
CA GLN A 363 -11.99 11.63 12.56
C GLN A 363 -11.54 11.74 14.02
N LYS A 364 -10.57 10.91 14.42
CA LYS A 364 -10.06 10.83 15.80
C LYS A 364 -8.74 11.58 16.00
N GLY A 365 -8.07 12.00 14.92
CA GLY A 365 -6.73 12.60 14.96
C GLY A 365 -5.65 11.63 15.46
N VAL A 366 -5.78 10.34 15.13
CA VAL A 366 -4.87 9.28 15.59
C VAL A 366 -4.08 8.75 14.39
N LEU A 367 -2.76 8.77 14.49
CA LEU A 367 -1.89 8.04 13.56
C LEU A 367 -1.54 6.69 14.15
N GLU A 368 -1.80 5.63 13.39
CA GLU A 368 -1.47 4.24 13.71
C GLU A 368 -0.51 3.66 12.67
N ARG A 369 0.34 2.73 13.11
CA ARG A 369 1.22 1.96 12.23
C ARG A 369 1.34 0.54 12.75
N THR A 370 1.19 -0.43 11.85
CA THR A 370 1.42 -1.86 12.11
C THR A 370 2.43 -2.37 11.11
N LEU A 371 3.45 -3.07 11.55
CA LEU A 371 4.41 -3.71 10.64
C LEU A 371 4.92 -5.03 11.21
N VAL A 372 5.31 -5.94 10.32
CA VAL A 372 6.10 -7.12 10.65
C VAL A 372 7.36 -7.04 9.82
N CYS A 373 8.51 -6.94 10.49
CA CYS A 373 9.81 -6.89 9.83
C CYS A 373 10.64 -8.14 10.14
N LYS A 374 11.40 -8.58 9.15
CA LYS A 374 12.36 -9.69 9.25
C LYS A 374 13.78 -9.13 9.24
N ASP A 375 14.57 -9.48 10.23
CA ASP A 375 15.98 -9.14 10.22
C ASP A 375 16.83 -10.18 9.46
N TRP A 376 18.12 -9.89 9.31
CA TRP A 376 19.08 -10.74 8.60
C TRP A 376 19.31 -12.12 9.25
N LEU A 377 18.88 -12.32 10.51
CA LEU A 377 18.91 -13.62 11.20
C LEU A 377 17.58 -14.39 11.05
N GLY A 378 16.63 -13.87 10.27
CA GLY A 378 15.31 -14.48 10.09
C GLY A 378 14.35 -14.26 11.27
N ARG A 379 14.68 -13.37 12.21
CA ARG A 379 13.80 -13.06 13.35
C ARG A 379 12.69 -12.13 12.88
N LEU A 380 11.46 -12.50 13.18
CA LEU A 380 10.25 -11.75 12.87
C LEU A 380 9.83 -10.93 14.07
N THR A 381 9.74 -9.60 13.90
CA THR A 381 9.29 -8.67 14.93
C THR A 381 8.03 -7.97 14.45
N ARG A 382 6.94 -8.09 15.20
CA ARG A 382 5.73 -7.29 14.96
C ARG A 382 5.76 -6.03 15.81
N ILE A 383 5.53 -4.89 15.17
CA ILE A 383 5.47 -3.58 15.81
C ILE A 383 4.10 -2.97 15.55
N PHE A 384 3.49 -2.42 16.59
CA PHE A 384 2.30 -1.59 16.49
C PHE A 384 2.56 -0.27 17.22
N SER A 385 2.33 0.86 16.58
CA SER A 385 2.34 2.16 17.24
C SER A 385 1.03 2.91 16.99
N ARG A 386 0.62 3.71 17.98
CA ARG A 386 -0.42 4.71 17.82
C ARG A 386 -0.09 5.96 18.60
N ARG A 387 -0.39 7.14 18.06
CA ARG A 387 -0.09 8.41 18.71
C ARG A 387 -1.13 9.49 18.45
N ILE A 388 -1.13 10.46 19.36
CA ILE A 388 -1.97 11.66 19.32
C ILE A 388 -1.20 12.90 19.77
N ALA A 389 -1.58 14.04 19.23
CA ALA A 389 -1.49 15.33 19.91
C ALA A 389 -2.88 15.60 20.52
N SER A 390 -2.97 15.76 21.84
CA SER A 390 -4.26 15.83 22.52
C SER A 390 -5.00 17.12 22.14
N MET A 391 -6.25 16.99 21.70
CA MET A 391 -7.16 18.12 21.51
C MET A 391 -7.78 18.60 22.82
N ALA A 392 -7.82 17.75 23.87
CA ALA A 392 -8.41 18.08 25.16
C ALA A 392 -7.45 18.86 26.08
N ASP A 393 -6.14 18.64 25.90
CA ASP A 393 -5.08 19.38 26.58
C ASP A 393 -3.97 19.64 25.56
N PRO A 394 -3.82 20.87 25.06
CA PRO A 394 -2.90 21.17 23.97
C PRO A 394 -1.43 20.89 24.31
N HIS A 395 -1.08 20.84 25.59
CA HIS A 395 0.28 20.58 26.06
C HIS A 395 0.63 19.09 26.15
N ILE A 396 -0.32 18.18 25.85
CA ILE A 396 -0.13 16.74 26.00
C ILE A 396 -0.01 16.04 24.65
N CYS A 397 1.05 15.23 24.52
CA CYS A 397 1.19 14.23 23.47
C CYS A 397 1.27 12.83 24.10
N ALA A 398 0.81 11.82 23.37
CA ALA A 398 0.92 10.44 23.82
C ALA A 398 1.25 9.50 22.67
N VAL A 399 2.08 8.49 22.95
CA VAL A 399 2.38 7.38 22.05
C VAL A 399 2.32 6.07 22.82
N ARG A 400 1.68 5.08 22.19
CA ARG A 400 1.74 3.67 22.59
C ARG A 400 2.54 2.93 21.52
N TYR A 401 3.57 2.21 21.94
CA TYR A 401 4.47 1.47 21.06
C TYR A 401 4.61 0.02 21.54
N CYS A 402 4.19 -0.92 20.73
CA CYS A 402 4.14 -2.35 21.03
C CYS A 402 5.19 -3.09 20.21
N ILE A 403 5.93 -3.99 20.85
CA ILE A 403 6.89 -4.90 20.21
C ILE A 403 6.51 -6.33 20.58
N THR A 404 6.38 -7.19 19.58
CA THR A 404 6.10 -8.63 19.76
C THR A 404 7.13 -9.44 18.99
N PRO A 405 8.04 -10.15 19.69
CA PRO A 405 8.87 -11.19 19.09
C PRO A 405 7.98 -12.31 18.54
N VAL A 406 7.96 -12.56 17.24
CA VAL A 406 7.00 -13.51 16.63
C VAL A 406 7.54 -14.95 16.67
N ASN A 407 8.84 -15.13 16.40
CA ASN A 407 9.48 -16.45 16.32
C ASN A 407 10.77 -16.55 17.15
N TYR A 408 10.93 -15.70 18.17
CA TYR A 408 12.14 -15.69 19.00
C TYR A 408 11.86 -15.25 20.45
N SER A 409 12.73 -15.69 21.35
CA SER A 409 12.84 -15.19 22.73
C SER A 409 14.24 -14.61 22.93
N ALA A 410 14.35 -13.42 23.52
CA ALA A 410 15.62 -12.70 23.65
C ALA A 410 15.55 -11.62 24.72
N LEU A 411 16.72 -11.09 25.13
CA LEU A 411 16.75 -9.87 25.92
C LEU A 411 16.37 -8.68 25.02
N LEU A 412 15.22 -8.06 25.26
CA LEU A 412 14.78 -6.86 24.56
C LEU A 412 15.13 -5.64 25.40
N THR A 413 15.82 -4.67 24.80
CA THR A 413 16.01 -3.34 25.41
C THR A 413 15.29 -2.31 24.57
N ILE A 414 14.35 -1.59 25.19
CA ILE A 414 13.56 -0.53 24.56
C ILE A 414 13.98 0.79 25.15
N ARG A 415 14.34 1.77 24.31
CA ARG A 415 14.76 3.11 24.71
C ARG A 415 13.69 4.12 24.29
N SER A 416 13.20 4.91 25.24
CA SER A 416 12.31 6.05 24.97
C SER A 416 13.05 7.34 25.29
N SER A 417 13.19 8.24 24.32
CA SER A 417 14.04 9.44 24.43
C SER A 417 13.30 10.74 24.16
N LEU A 418 13.73 11.82 24.80
CA LEU A 418 13.49 13.19 24.35
C LEU A 418 14.76 13.67 23.67
N ASN A 419 14.67 14.10 22.41
CA ASN A 419 15.83 14.52 21.62
C ASN A 419 15.71 15.97 21.16
N GLY A 420 16.49 16.87 21.76
CA GLY A 420 16.61 18.28 21.39
C GLY A 420 17.84 18.59 20.54
N ALA A 421 18.66 17.59 20.19
CA ALA A 421 19.79 17.73 19.28
C ALA A 421 19.35 17.63 17.81
N ILE A 422 18.27 18.32 17.47
CA ILE A 422 17.64 18.36 16.15
C ILE A 422 17.98 19.67 15.43
N ILE A 423 17.84 19.66 14.10
CA ILE A 423 18.10 20.81 13.24
C ILE A 423 16.98 21.03 12.22
N ASN A 424 16.95 22.23 11.65
CA ASN A 424 16.13 22.59 10.50
C ASN A 424 16.91 22.27 9.22
N ASP A 425 16.71 21.09 8.64
CA ASP A 425 17.30 20.68 7.35
C ASP A 425 16.26 20.15 6.35
N GLY A 426 14.97 20.20 6.70
CA GLY A 426 13.89 19.63 5.89
C GLY A 426 13.58 20.35 4.58
N VAL A 427 14.25 21.46 4.27
CA VAL A 427 14.05 22.22 3.03
C VAL A 427 15.39 22.41 2.32
N ALA A 428 15.58 21.68 1.22
CA ALA A 428 16.84 21.69 0.45
C ALA A 428 17.26 23.10 0.00
N ARG A 429 16.29 23.96 -0.37
CA ARG A 429 16.52 25.37 -0.73
C ARG A 429 17.16 26.19 0.39
N TYR A 430 16.97 25.81 1.64
CA TYR A 430 17.49 26.50 2.83
C TYR A 430 18.74 25.85 3.41
N SER A 431 19.37 24.90 2.70
CA SER A 431 20.60 24.23 3.13
C SER A 431 21.78 25.17 3.39
N THR A 432 21.78 26.35 2.79
CA THR A 432 22.79 27.41 3.03
C THR A 432 22.49 28.27 4.26
N LEU A 433 21.31 28.13 4.86
CA LEU A 433 20.90 28.83 6.07
C LEU A 433 21.37 28.10 7.32
N THR A 434 21.44 28.83 8.44
CA THR A 434 21.77 28.22 9.73
C THR A 434 20.68 27.24 10.14
N SER A 435 21.01 25.95 10.21
CA SER A 435 20.07 24.88 10.56
C SER A 435 19.93 24.64 12.08
N LYS A 436 20.90 25.10 12.87
CA LYS A 436 20.92 24.89 14.32
C LYS A 436 20.23 26.04 15.04
N HIS A 437 19.03 25.78 15.57
CA HIS A 437 18.24 26.78 16.30
C HIS A 437 18.17 26.56 17.81
N LEU A 438 18.46 25.36 18.31
CA LEU A 438 18.31 25.00 19.72
C LEU A 438 19.66 24.83 20.42
N THR A 439 19.70 25.24 21.69
CA THR A 439 20.80 24.98 22.61
C THR A 439 20.28 24.22 23.84
N PRO A 440 20.92 23.11 24.24
CA PRO A 440 20.57 22.41 25.48
C PRO A 440 20.78 23.30 26.71
N VAL A 441 19.79 23.36 27.61
CA VAL A 441 19.87 24.12 28.87
C VAL A 441 20.04 23.17 30.06
N SER A 442 19.11 22.24 30.23
CA SER A 442 19.15 21.26 31.32
C SER A 442 18.38 19.98 30.96
N GLN A 443 18.69 18.88 31.62
CA GLN A 443 18.01 17.60 31.45
C GLN A 443 18.16 16.75 32.70
N GLY A 444 17.13 15.99 33.06
CA GLY A 444 17.19 15.23 34.30
C GLY A 444 16.00 14.32 34.56
N LYS A 445 15.99 13.78 35.77
CA LYS A 445 14.91 12.95 36.31
C LYS A 445 13.79 13.85 36.82
N THR A 446 12.55 13.44 36.61
CA THR A 446 11.39 13.93 37.37
C THR A 446 10.96 12.85 38.37
N ARG A 447 9.92 13.12 39.16
CA ARG A 447 9.36 12.13 40.10
C ARG A 447 8.96 10.82 39.40
N ASN A 448 8.42 10.91 38.19
CA ASN A 448 7.82 9.78 37.47
C ASN A 448 8.40 9.57 36.05
N GLY A 449 9.54 10.18 35.72
CA GLY A 449 10.08 10.12 34.36
C GLY A 449 11.32 10.99 34.15
N ILE A 450 11.40 11.61 32.99
CA ILE A 450 12.53 12.45 32.54
C ILE A 450 12.05 13.79 32.00
N TYR A 451 12.91 14.80 32.02
CA TYR A 451 12.67 16.08 31.36
C TYR A 451 13.87 16.53 30.52
N LEU A 452 13.58 17.28 29.47
CA LEU A 452 14.52 17.98 28.61
C LEU A 452 14.12 19.45 28.51
N HIS A 453 15.08 20.33 28.71
CA HIS A 453 14.93 21.77 28.57
C HIS A 453 15.96 22.29 27.56
N VAL A 454 15.45 22.88 26.48
CA VAL A 454 16.25 23.55 25.45
C VAL A 454 15.80 25.01 25.31
N ARG A 455 16.66 25.84 24.72
CA ARG A 455 16.37 27.24 24.43
C ARG A 455 16.72 27.56 22.99
N THR A 456 15.90 28.38 22.33
CA THR A 456 16.27 28.93 21.02
C THR A 456 17.53 29.80 21.15
N ASN A 457 18.53 29.55 20.32
CA ASN A 457 19.87 30.09 20.52
C ASN A 457 19.96 31.61 20.32
N HIS A 458 19.02 32.21 19.58
CA HIS A 458 18.97 33.65 19.31
C HIS A 458 17.77 34.31 19.99
N SER A 459 16.55 33.83 19.74
CA SER A 459 15.30 34.46 20.22
C SER A 459 14.96 34.16 21.68
N LYS A 460 15.72 33.25 22.31
CA LYS A 460 15.69 32.92 23.75
C LYS A 460 14.38 32.37 24.30
N TYR A 461 13.47 31.88 23.46
CA TYR A 461 12.34 31.06 23.90
C TYR A 461 12.83 29.77 24.56
N ASP A 462 12.31 29.48 25.75
CA ASP A 462 12.50 28.20 26.44
C ASP A 462 11.47 27.18 25.97
N ILE A 463 11.90 25.94 25.86
CA ILE A 463 11.05 24.79 25.52
C ILE A 463 11.39 23.67 26.50
N VAL A 464 10.40 23.22 27.26
CA VAL A 464 10.53 22.16 28.25
C VAL A 464 9.58 21.03 27.88
N MET A 465 10.14 19.82 27.75
CA MET A 465 9.37 18.60 27.60
C MET A 465 9.61 17.69 28.78
N SER A 466 8.55 17.14 29.35
CA SER A 466 8.62 16.13 30.42
C SER A 466 7.85 14.88 30.00
N ALA A 467 8.54 13.74 30.02
CA ALA A 467 8.00 12.45 29.59
C ALA A 467 7.83 11.50 30.79
N LYS A 468 6.69 10.83 30.85
CA LYS A 468 6.42 9.68 31.72
C LYS A 468 6.29 8.44 30.85
N THR A 469 7.13 7.44 31.10
CA THR A 469 7.15 6.17 30.34
C THR A 469 6.82 4.97 31.24
N SER A 470 5.89 4.14 30.79
CA SER A 470 5.53 2.86 31.44
C SER A 470 5.75 1.70 30.49
N LEU A 471 6.23 0.57 31.00
CA LEU A 471 6.35 -0.68 30.23
C LEU A 471 5.35 -1.71 30.75
N LEU A 472 4.61 -2.31 29.82
CA LEU A 472 3.60 -3.32 30.07
C LEU A 472 3.95 -4.61 29.31
N LYS A 473 3.53 -5.76 29.85
CA LYS A 473 3.52 -7.06 29.19
C LYS A 473 2.07 -7.52 29.11
N ASN A 474 1.55 -7.74 27.91
CA ASN A 474 0.13 -8.07 27.66
C ASN A 474 -0.80 -7.12 28.45
N LEU A 475 -0.55 -5.80 28.32
CA LEU A 475 -1.29 -4.71 28.99
C LEU A 475 -1.23 -4.69 30.53
N LYS A 476 -0.38 -5.51 31.16
CA LYS A 476 -0.15 -5.48 32.61
C LYS A 476 1.24 -4.92 32.91
N PRO A 477 1.43 -4.12 33.98
CA PRO A 477 2.76 -3.63 34.36
C PRO A 477 3.78 -4.75 34.48
N VAL A 478 4.98 -4.54 33.92
CA VAL A 478 6.08 -5.51 34.00
C VAL A 478 7.27 -4.92 34.74
N ARG A 479 7.90 -5.73 35.59
CA ARG A 479 9.17 -5.37 36.20
C ARG A 479 10.27 -5.47 35.15
N ALA A 480 10.87 -4.33 34.81
CA ALA A 480 12.00 -4.23 33.90
C ALA A 480 13.16 -3.50 34.56
N LYS A 481 14.39 -3.83 34.17
CA LYS A 481 15.56 -3.05 34.56
C LYS A 481 15.46 -1.70 33.85
N LYS A 482 15.47 -0.60 34.61
CA LYS A 482 15.37 0.76 34.08
C LYS A 482 16.68 1.51 34.28
N GLU A 483 17.21 2.05 33.20
CA GLU A 483 18.40 2.91 33.21
C GLU A 483 18.09 4.25 32.54
N ILE A 484 18.80 5.30 32.96
CA ILE A 484 18.66 6.62 32.35
C ILE A 484 19.94 6.94 31.60
N ILE A 485 19.76 7.26 30.32
CA ILE A 485 20.84 7.66 29.43
C ILE A 485 20.79 9.16 29.27
N LYS A 486 21.95 9.81 29.39
CA LYS A 486 22.10 11.26 29.28
C LYS A 486 23.20 11.57 28.28
N GLU A 487 22.83 12.30 27.25
CA GLU A 487 23.72 12.91 26.27
C GLU A 487 23.37 14.40 26.18
N LYS A 488 24.30 15.28 25.80
CA LYS A 488 24.03 16.72 25.78
C LYS A 488 22.88 17.05 24.82
N GLY A 489 21.72 17.47 25.36
CA GLY A 489 20.53 17.78 24.56
C GLY A 489 19.64 16.57 24.26
N LYS A 490 19.92 15.40 24.81
CA LYS A 490 19.12 14.17 24.65
C LYS A 490 19.09 13.39 25.97
N ILE A 491 17.90 12.97 26.38
CA ILE A 491 17.73 12.16 27.59
C ILE A 491 16.77 11.02 27.29
N GLY A 492 17.05 9.83 27.81
CA GLY A 492 16.21 8.66 27.56
C GLY A 492 16.13 7.70 28.73
N GLU A 493 15.11 6.85 28.69
CA GLU A 493 14.88 5.76 29.63
C GLU A 493 15.00 4.44 28.85
N GLU A 494 15.93 3.58 29.27
CA GLU A 494 16.09 2.23 28.74
C GLU A 494 15.42 1.21 29.66
N TYR A 495 14.60 0.35 29.07
CA TYR A 495 13.92 -0.74 29.74
C TYR A 495 14.40 -2.07 29.16
N SER A 496 15.04 -2.90 29.97
CA SER A 496 15.45 -4.25 29.58
C SER A 496 14.54 -5.31 30.18
N VAL A 497 14.05 -6.22 29.33
CA VAL A 497 13.15 -7.32 29.70
C VAL A 497 13.53 -8.59 28.94
N ALA A 498 13.46 -9.74 29.61
CA ALA A 498 13.56 -11.04 28.96
C ALA A 498 12.27 -11.29 28.17
N ALA A 499 12.30 -10.93 26.87
CA ALA A 499 11.17 -11.05 25.99
C ALA A 499 10.96 -12.51 25.56
N LYS A 500 9.71 -12.92 25.51
CA LYS A 500 9.29 -14.25 25.11
C LYS A 500 8.62 -14.16 23.76
N GLU A 501 8.76 -15.23 22.99
CA GLU A 501 8.04 -15.44 21.75
C GLU A 501 6.52 -15.25 21.96
N ASN A 502 5.87 -14.66 20.97
CA ASN A 502 4.43 -14.38 20.90
C ASN A 502 3.88 -13.62 22.13
N THR A 503 4.73 -12.85 22.80
CA THR A 503 4.34 -11.98 23.91
C THR A 503 4.54 -10.52 23.54
N THR A 504 3.51 -9.69 23.73
CA THR A 504 3.58 -8.26 23.42
C THR A 504 4.08 -7.45 24.60
N TYR A 505 5.07 -6.61 24.34
CA TYR A 505 5.62 -5.62 25.26
C TYR A 505 5.21 -4.22 24.78
N THR A 506 4.49 -3.47 25.62
CA THR A 506 3.91 -2.17 25.28
C THR A 506 4.56 -1.07 26.09
N LEU A 507 5.18 -0.12 25.42
CA LEU A 507 5.68 1.12 25.99
C LEU A 507 4.60 2.21 25.81
N GLU A 508 4.14 2.78 26.91
CA GLU A 508 3.25 3.94 26.92
C GLU A 508 4.04 5.17 27.37
N LYS A 509 4.10 6.19 26.52
CA LYS A 509 4.80 7.44 26.77
C LYS A 509 3.82 8.60 26.66
N ILE A 510 3.71 9.37 27.74
CA ILE A 510 2.96 10.63 27.77
C ILE A 510 3.96 11.76 27.95
N VAL A 511 3.87 12.78 27.12
CA VAL A 511 4.76 13.93 27.13
C VAL A 511 3.95 15.19 27.35
N SER A 512 4.40 16.01 28.30
CA SER A 512 3.94 17.38 28.49
C SER A 512 4.94 18.33 27.84
N VAL A 513 4.45 19.33 27.12
CA VAL A 513 5.24 20.30 26.35
C VAL A 513 4.83 21.71 26.77
N TYR A 514 5.79 22.48 27.26
CA TYR A 514 5.60 23.88 27.64
C TYR A 514 6.72 24.73 27.05
N THR A 515 6.42 26.00 26.83
CA THR A 515 7.33 27.02 26.35
C THR A 515 7.27 28.26 27.22
N SER A 516 8.24 29.16 27.08
CA SER A 516 8.17 30.48 27.72
C SER A 516 7.06 31.40 27.17
N LEU A 517 6.27 30.95 26.19
CA LEU A 517 5.11 31.70 25.70
C LEU A 517 3.81 31.32 26.43
N ASP A 518 3.82 30.25 27.23
CA ASP A 518 2.64 29.75 27.95
C ASP A 518 2.46 30.39 29.34
N THR A 519 3.29 31.40 29.65
CA THR A 519 3.35 32.08 30.95
C THR A 519 2.36 33.22 31.10
#